data_AF-A0A1X4HT35-F1
#
_entry.id   AF-A0A1X4HT35-F1
#
_cell.length_a   1.000
_cell.length_b   1.000
_cell.length_c   1.000
_cell.angle_alpha   90.00
_cell.angle_beta   90.00
_cell.angle_gamma   90.00
#
_symmetry.space_group_name_H-M   'P 1'
#
loop_
_entity.id
_entity.type
_entity.pdbx_description
1 polymer ?
#
loop_
_entity_poly.entity_id
_entity_poly.type
_entity_poly.pdbx_seq_one_letter_code
_entity_poly.pdbx_strand_id
1 'polypeptide(L)'
;AAGEPGRAVGERLAEGSGRGREGLAVAVRAWRHGGTAALAVLDEEWTVDGERLARARAALDSAWDEDERPVLRARANRWTVAGAPVQLRLDREGRWWPYRKERGRWAPAGNSSQDPATALASAERAPERQPPTSSSSHQDHDRTR
;
A
#
# COMPACT_ATOMS: atom_id res chain seq x y z
N ALA A 1 -29.59 -13.58 -18.98
CA ALA A 1 -28.23 -13.02 -18.88
C ALA A 1 -28.19 -12.00 -17.76
N ALA A 2 -27.84 -12.42 -16.54
CA ALA A 2 -27.63 -11.52 -15.41
C ALA A 2 -26.13 -11.25 -15.33
N GLY A 3 -25.69 -10.06 -15.77
CA GLY A 3 -24.34 -9.60 -15.48
C GLY A 3 -24.12 -9.60 -13.97
N GLU A 4 -22.98 -10.09 -13.52
CA GLU A 4 -22.70 -10.39 -12.11
C GLU A 4 -23.15 -9.25 -11.19
N PRO A 5 -24.03 -9.49 -10.19
CA PRO A 5 -24.52 -8.45 -9.30
C PRO A 5 -23.39 -7.68 -8.60
N GLY A 6 -22.23 -8.32 -8.38
CA GLY A 6 -21.03 -7.67 -7.86
C GLY A 6 -20.48 -6.55 -8.76
N ARG A 7 -20.61 -6.66 -10.08
CA ARG A 7 -20.17 -5.61 -11.02
C ARG A 7 -21.05 -4.38 -10.94
N ALA A 8 -22.37 -4.57 -10.93
CA ALA A 8 -23.34 -3.48 -10.83
C ALA A 8 -23.26 -2.76 -9.47
N VAL A 9 -23.05 -3.52 -8.38
CA VAL A 9 -22.79 -2.95 -7.05
C VAL A 9 -21.48 -2.15 -7.05
N GLY A 10 -20.41 -2.68 -7.64
CA GLY A 10 -19.12 -1.98 -7.74
C GLY A 10 -19.18 -0.68 -8.56
N GLU A 11 -19.97 -0.65 -9.63
CA GLU A 11 -20.19 0.57 -10.43
C GLU A 11 -20.94 1.63 -9.63
N ARG A 12 -22.04 1.26 -8.96
CA ARG A 12 -22.81 2.19 -8.11
C ARG A 12 -21.99 2.72 -6.94
N LEU A 13 -21.14 1.89 -6.33
CA LEU A 13 -20.23 2.32 -5.27
C LEU A 13 -19.15 3.27 -5.81
N ALA A 14 -18.66 3.05 -7.02
CA ALA A 14 -17.66 3.93 -7.63
C ALA A 14 -18.26 5.31 -7.92
N GLU A 15 -19.47 5.34 -8.47
CA GLU A 15 -20.23 6.58 -8.69
C GLU A 15 -20.55 7.28 -7.38
N GLY A 16 -21.14 6.57 -6.42
CA GLY A 16 -21.56 7.13 -5.12
C GLY A 16 -20.41 7.60 -4.25
N SER A 17 -19.20 7.07 -4.44
CA SER A 17 -18.00 7.51 -3.73
C SER A 17 -17.26 8.65 -4.43
N GLY A 18 -17.69 9.06 -5.63
CA GLY A 18 -16.97 10.01 -6.49
C GLY A 18 -15.61 9.49 -7.00
N ARG A 19 -15.28 8.24 -6.68
CA ARG A 19 -14.01 7.58 -7.00
C ARG A 19 -14.36 6.54 -8.06
N GLY A 20 -14.15 6.87 -9.34
CA GLY A 20 -14.34 5.91 -10.45
C GLY A 20 -13.67 4.55 -10.16
N ARG A 21 -14.03 3.48 -10.87
CA ARG A 21 -13.72 2.08 -10.50
C ARG A 21 -12.31 1.84 -9.93
N GLU A 22 -11.27 2.40 -10.55
CA GLU A 22 -9.88 2.27 -10.09
C GLU A 22 -9.65 2.92 -8.73
N GLY A 23 -10.21 4.11 -8.49
CA GLY A 23 -10.14 4.81 -7.21
C GLY A 23 -10.86 4.04 -6.12
N LEU A 24 -12.03 3.46 -6.41
CA LEU A 24 -12.72 2.58 -5.48
C LEU A 24 -11.89 1.33 -5.15
N ALA A 25 -11.23 0.71 -6.14
CA ALA A 25 -10.37 -0.44 -5.89
C ALA A 25 -9.20 -0.11 -4.94
N VAL A 26 -8.59 1.07 -5.09
CA VAL A 26 -7.55 1.56 -4.19
C VAL A 26 -8.10 1.83 -2.78
N ALA A 27 -9.28 2.44 -2.68
CA ALA A 27 -9.96 2.69 -1.40
C ALA A 27 -10.29 1.38 -0.66
N VAL A 28 -10.84 0.38 -1.37
CA VAL A 28 -11.10 -0.95 -0.80
C VAL A 28 -9.80 -1.62 -0.35
N ARG A 29 -8.71 -1.48 -1.11
CA ARG A 29 -7.40 -2.00 -0.71
C ARG A 29 -6.90 -1.33 0.58
N ALA A 30 -7.02 -0.01 0.69
CA ALA A 30 -6.67 0.72 1.91
C ALA A 30 -7.49 0.21 3.10
N TRP A 31 -8.81 0.15 2.94
CA TRP A 31 -9.71 -0.38 3.98
C TRP A 31 -9.31 -1.79 4.45
N ARG A 32 -8.90 -2.68 3.55
CA ARG A 32 -8.44 -4.03 3.92
C ARG A 32 -7.15 -4.03 4.75
N HIS A 33 -6.26 -3.07 4.53
CA HIS A 33 -5.01 -2.98 5.29
C HIS A 33 -5.18 -2.35 6.68
N GLY A 34 -6.17 -1.48 6.87
CA GLY A 34 -6.27 -0.74 8.12
C GLY A 34 -7.54 0.07 8.34
N GLY A 35 -8.64 -0.32 7.69
CA GLY A 35 -9.96 0.27 7.89
C GLY A 35 -10.01 1.77 7.62
N THR A 36 -10.67 2.49 8.54
CA THR A 36 -10.87 3.94 8.47
C THR A 36 -9.56 4.71 8.50
N ALA A 37 -8.58 4.29 9.30
CA ALA A 37 -7.28 4.97 9.39
C ALA A 37 -6.53 4.92 8.06
N ALA A 38 -6.54 3.76 7.40
CA ALA A 38 -5.93 3.60 6.08
C ALA A 38 -6.63 4.44 5.00
N LEU A 39 -7.96 4.55 5.05
CA LEU A 39 -8.73 5.44 4.16
C LEU A 39 -8.42 6.92 4.40
N ALA A 40 -8.36 7.35 5.66
CA ALA A 40 -8.00 8.73 6.00
C ALA A 40 -6.63 9.10 5.43
N VAL A 41 -5.64 8.20 5.54
CA VAL A 41 -4.30 8.40 4.97
C VAL A 41 -4.28 8.34 3.43
N LEU A 42 -5.21 7.60 2.83
CA LEU A 42 -5.37 7.58 1.38
C LEU A 42 -5.88 8.94 0.86
N ASP A 43 -6.94 9.44 1.48
CA ASP A 43 -7.69 10.61 1.02
C ASP A 43 -7.06 11.94 1.47
N GLU A 44 -6.55 12.02 2.70
CA GLU A 44 -6.06 13.27 3.28
C GLU A 44 -4.59 13.53 2.96
N GLU A 45 -4.30 14.79 2.61
CA GLU A 45 -2.96 15.38 2.64
C GLU A 45 -2.99 16.52 3.65
N TRP A 46 -2.06 16.53 4.59
CA TRP A 46 -2.02 17.55 5.64
C TRP A 46 -0.58 17.92 5.98
N THR A 47 -0.36 19.21 6.29
CA THR A 47 0.95 19.71 6.69
C THR A 47 1.29 19.22 8.09
N VAL A 48 2.44 18.56 8.22
CA VAL A 48 2.91 18.06 9.52
C VAL A 48 3.42 19.24 10.35
N ASP A 49 2.87 19.42 11.56
CA ASP A 49 3.35 20.42 12.51
C ASP A 49 4.79 20.15 12.96
N GLY A 50 5.48 21.17 13.47
CA GLY A 50 6.92 21.12 13.74
C GLY A 50 7.32 20.00 14.71
N GLU A 51 6.53 19.76 15.77
CA GLU A 51 6.83 18.71 16.74
C GLU A 51 6.65 17.31 16.15
N ARG A 52 5.55 17.06 15.42
CA ARG A 52 5.34 15.75 14.80
C ARG A 52 6.30 15.53 13.64
N LEU A 53 6.70 16.58 12.93
CA LEU A 53 7.72 16.50 11.88
C LEU A 53 9.08 16.15 12.47
N ALA A 54 9.48 16.76 13.60
CA ALA A 54 10.71 16.44 14.30
C ALA A 54 10.70 14.97 14.77
N ARG A 55 9.59 14.50 15.36
CA ARG A 55 9.42 13.10 15.77
C ARG A 55 9.49 12.14 14.58
N ALA A 56 8.86 12.47 13.47
CA ALA A 56 8.90 11.66 12.25
C ALA A 56 10.32 11.60 11.65
N ARG A 57 11.06 12.72 11.67
CA ARG A 57 12.46 12.77 11.24
C ARG A 57 13.35 11.92 12.13
N ALA A 58 13.19 12.03 13.46
CA ALA A 58 13.91 11.19 14.41
C ALA A 58 13.62 9.69 14.20
N ALA A 59 12.37 9.31 13.95
CA ALA A 59 12.03 7.92 13.63
C ALA A 59 12.74 7.42 12.36
N LEU A 60 12.95 8.28 11.36
CA LEU A 60 13.72 7.94 10.15
C LEU A 60 15.22 7.90 10.38
N ASP A 61 15.75 8.77 11.25
CA ASP A 61 17.16 8.74 11.65
C ASP A 61 17.48 7.48 12.46
N SER A 62 16.55 6.99 13.29
CA SER A 62 16.73 5.76 14.09
C SER A 62 16.50 4.46 13.33
N ALA A 63 15.87 4.50 12.15
CA ALA A 63 15.42 3.30 11.45
C ALA A 63 16.49 2.70 10.53
N TRP A 64 17.55 3.45 10.20
CA TRP A 64 18.68 3.01 9.40
C TRP A 64 19.96 3.64 9.93
N ASP A 65 21.08 2.96 9.75
CA ASP A 65 22.39 3.61 9.78
C ASP A 65 22.49 4.63 8.62
N GLU A 66 23.32 5.67 8.79
CA GLU A 66 23.35 6.83 7.87
C GLU A 66 23.60 6.44 6.41
N ASP A 67 24.42 5.40 6.18
CA ASP A 67 24.81 4.90 4.86
C ASP A 67 23.78 3.98 4.19
N GLU A 68 22.82 3.44 4.96
CA GLU A 68 21.80 2.52 4.45
C GLU A 68 20.48 3.21 4.14
N ARG A 69 20.32 4.46 4.61
CA ARG A 69 19.05 5.16 4.53
C ARG A 69 18.74 5.64 3.11
N PRO A 70 17.54 5.33 2.57
CA PRO A 70 17.12 5.87 1.29
C PRO A 70 16.85 7.38 1.36
N VAL A 71 17.15 8.09 0.28
CA VAL A 71 16.86 9.53 0.18
C VAL A 71 15.34 9.74 0.06
N LEU A 72 14.73 10.34 1.08
CA LEU A 72 13.30 10.65 1.11
C LEU A 72 13.04 12.14 0.82
N ARG A 73 12.10 12.41 -0.09
CA ARG A 73 11.56 13.74 -0.35
C ARG A 73 10.22 13.88 0.36
N ALA A 74 10.19 14.69 1.41
CA ALA A 74 8.98 14.99 2.16
C ALA A 74 8.18 16.11 1.49
N ARG A 75 6.87 15.89 1.34
CA ARG A 75 5.86 16.89 1.02
C ARG A 75 4.67 16.65 1.94
N ALA A 76 4.40 17.58 2.84
CA ALA A 76 3.34 17.43 3.85
C ALA A 76 3.53 16.09 4.59
N ASN A 77 2.48 15.29 4.77
CA ASN A 77 2.54 13.96 5.38
C ASN A 77 2.99 12.83 4.42
N ARG A 78 3.51 13.14 3.22
CA ARG A 78 3.88 12.16 2.18
C ARG A 78 5.37 12.22 1.87
N TRP A 79 6.05 11.09 2.03
CA TRP A 79 7.50 10.98 1.95
C TRP A 79 7.86 9.98 0.86
N THR A 80 8.36 10.48 -0.27
CA THR A 80 8.64 9.64 -1.45
C THR A 80 10.12 9.32 -1.53
N VAL A 81 10.44 8.05 -1.77
CA VAL A 81 11.82 7.62 -2.00
C VAL A 81 12.29 8.16 -3.36
N ALA A 82 13.43 8.85 -3.37
CA ALA A 82 14.04 9.33 -4.60
C ALA A 82 14.48 8.15 -5.47
N GLY A 83 14.06 8.13 -6.73
CA GLY A 83 14.44 7.08 -7.68
C GLY A 83 13.62 5.78 -7.58
N ALA A 84 12.69 5.65 -6.64
CA ALA A 84 11.85 4.46 -6.49
C ALA A 84 10.34 4.80 -6.52
N PRO A 85 9.48 3.91 -7.02
CA PRO A 85 8.03 4.10 -7.03
C PRO A 85 7.40 3.82 -5.65
N VAL A 86 8.05 4.24 -4.57
CA VAL A 86 7.66 3.95 -3.17
C VAL A 86 7.46 5.25 -2.39
N GLN A 87 6.41 5.27 -1.56
CA GLN A 87 6.05 6.40 -0.72
C GLN A 87 5.61 5.92 0.65
N LEU A 88 6.09 6.58 1.71
CA LEU A 88 5.58 6.45 3.06
C LEU A 88 4.60 7.60 3.34
N ARG A 89 3.48 7.31 3.99
CA ARG A 89 2.53 8.33 4.43
C ARG A 89 2.37 8.29 5.95
N LEU A 90 2.47 9.45 6.58
CA LEU A 90 2.32 9.59 8.03
C LEU A 90 0.85 9.82 8.38
N ASP A 91 0.33 9.07 9.35
CA ASP A 91 -0.98 9.35 9.96
C ASP A 91 -0.88 10.35 11.12
N ARG A 92 -2.01 10.70 11.73
CA ARG A 92 -2.06 11.69 12.82
C ARG A 92 -1.43 11.16 14.11
N GLU A 93 -1.42 9.84 14.26
CA GLU A 93 -0.88 9.10 15.40
C GLU A 93 0.62 8.80 15.26
N GLY A 94 1.24 9.13 14.12
CA GLY A 94 2.67 8.96 13.88
C GLY A 94 3.06 7.62 13.25
N ARG A 95 2.11 6.82 12.76
CA ARG A 95 2.40 5.58 12.04
C ARG A 95 2.66 5.83 10.57
N TRP A 96 3.54 5.00 10.01
CA TRP A 96 3.93 4.99 8.61
C TRP A 96 3.11 3.97 7.82
N TRP A 97 2.46 4.45 6.78
CA TRP A 97 1.71 3.65 5.84
C TRP A 97 2.48 3.49 4.54
N PRO A 98 2.76 2.25 4.11
CA PRO A 98 3.49 2.00 2.88
C PRO A 98 2.59 2.12 1.65
N TYR A 99 3.06 2.86 0.66
CA TYR A 99 2.42 3.04 -0.64
C TYR A 99 3.41 2.76 -1.76
N ARG A 100 2.89 2.22 -2.87
CA ARG A 100 3.65 1.99 -4.08
C ARG A 100 2.91 2.48 -5.31
N LYS A 101 3.63 2.99 -6.29
CA LYS A 101 3.06 3.47 -7.55
C LYS A 101 2.84 2.28 -8.48
N GLU A 102 1.58 1.92 -8.68
CA GLU A 102 1.14 0.87 -9.59
C GLU A 102 0.33 1.52 -10.73
N ARG A 103 0.73 1.29 -11.99
CA ARG A 103 0.04 1.84 -13.19
C ARG A 103 -0.23 3.34 -13.09
N GLY A 104 0.74 4.10 -12.57
CA GLY A 104 0.63 5.56 -12.44
C GLY A 104 -0.09 6.07 -11.18
N ARG A 105 -0.69 5.19 -10.35
CA ARG A 105 -1.42 5.56 -9.13
C ARG A 105 -0.76 5.00 -7.87
N TRP A 106 -0.85 5.73 -6.76
CA TRP A 106 -0.38 5.25 -5.46
C TRP A 106 -1.41 4.28 -4.86
N ALA A 107 -0.98 3.07 -4.55
CA ALA A 107 -1.78 2.06 -3.88
C ALA A 107 -1.12 1.65 -2.55
N PRO A 108 -1.90 1.41 -1.49
CA PRO A 108 -1.39 0.86 -0.23
C PRO A 108 -0.70 -0.47 -0.48
N ALA A 109 0.49 -0.66 0.07
CA ALA A 109 1.32 -1.84 -0.18
C ALA A 109 1.46 -2.76 1.06
N GLY A 110 0.89 -2.38 2.20
CA GLY A 110 0.98 -3.13 3.44
C GLY A 110 0.27 -2.42 4.60
N ASN A 111 0.37 -3.01 5.79
CA ASN A 111 -0.14 -2.45 7.03
C ASN A 111 0.73 -1.28 7.52
N SER A 112 0.19 -0.51 8.46
CA SER A 112 0.94 0.54 9.14
C SER A 112 2.03 -0.03 10.05
N SER A 113 3.16 0.67 10.15
CA SER A 113 4.22 0.40 11.12
C SER A 113 4.62 1.67 11.87
N GLN A 114 5.07 1.53 13.11
CA GLN A 114 5.74 2.64 13.83
C GLN A 114 7.16 2.87 13.30
N ASP A 115 7.83 1.81 12.87
CA ASP A 115 9.13 1.87 12.24
C ASP A 115 8.99 2.11 10.72
N PRO A 116 9.56 3.21 10.18
CA PRO A 116 9.51 3.50 8.75
C PRO A 116 10.31 2.50 7.90
N ALA A 117 11.35 1.84 8.41
CA ALA A 117 12.08 0.82 7.65
C ALA A 117 11.22 -0.41 7.39
N THR A 118 10.54 -0.90 8.42
CA THR A 118 9.56 -1.99 8.30
C THR A 118 8.43 -1.63 7.34
N ALA A 119 7.92 -0.39 7.39
CA ALA A 119 6.91 0.07 6.43
C ALA A 119 7.49 0.03 5.00
N LEU A 120 8.68 0.59 4.79
CA LEU A 120 9.30 0.66 3.47
C LEU A 120 9.54 -0.71 2.87
N ALA A 121 10.11 -1.64 3.65
CA ALA A 121 10.34 -3.02 3.22
C ALA A 121 9.04 -3.75 2.84
N SER A 122 7.90 -3.34 3.40
CA SER A 122 6.59 -3.89 2.99
C SER A 122 6.16 -3.36 1.62
N ALA A 123 6.47 -2.10 1.31
CA ALA A 123 6.20 -1.54 -0.01
C ALA A 123 7.06 -2.15 -1.12
N GLU A 124 8.33 -2.43 -0.82
CA GLU A 124 9.30 -3.00 -1.77
C GLU A 124 8.99 -4.46 -2.12
N ARG A 125 8.39 -5.22 -1.19
CA ARG A 125 8.05 -6.64 -1.40
C ARG A 125 6.86 -6.89 -2.33
N ALA A 126 6.05 -5.88 -2.67
CA ALA A 126 5.00 -6.07 -3.65
C ALA A 126 5.58 -5.93 -5.09
N PRO A 127 5.24 -6.76 -6.10
CA PRO A 127 4.32 -7.89 -6.13
C PRO A 127 4.96 -9.19 -6.68
N GLU A 128 5.13 -10.23 -5.86
CA GLU A 128 4.87 -11.57 -6.39
C GLU A 128 3.44 -11.95 -5.99
N ARG A 129 2.52 -11.82 -6.95
CA ARG A 129 1.41 -12.78 -6.95
C ARG A 129 2.10 -14.12 -7.12
N GLN A 130 2.11 -14.94 -6.08
CA GLN A 130 2.45 -16.35 -6.23
C GLN A 130 1.62 -16.86 -7.42
N PRO A 131 2.24 -17.34 -8.52
CA PRO A 131 1.47 -18.10 -9.49
C PRO A 131 0.82 -19.27 -8.73
N PRO A 132 -0.42 -19.67 -9.06
CA PRO A 132 -0.93 -20.91 -8.51
C PRO A 132 0.10 -21.98 -8.87
N THR A 133 0.71 -22.61 -7.87
CA THR A 133 1.52 -23.80 -8.09
C THR A 133 0.59 -24.79 -8.75
N SER A 134 0.70 -24.94 -10.08
CA SER A 134 0.02 -25.99 -10.80
C SER A 134 0.51 -27.30 -10.19
N SER A 135 -0.35 -27.92 -9.38
CA SER A 135 -0.25 -29.32 -9.02
C SER A 135 -0.08 -30.13 -10.30
N SER A 136 1.13 -30.66 -10.48
CA SER A 136 1.43 -31.79 -11.35
C SER A 136 2.56 -32.52 -10.62
N SER A 137 2.30 -33.66 -10.00
CA SER A 137 2.08 -34.88 -10.76
C SER A 137 1.20 -35.85 -9.99
N HIS A 138 -0.05 -36.02 -10.44
CA HIS A 138 -0.75 -37.30 -10.28
C HIS A 138 -0.08 -38.23 -11.30
N GLN A 139 0.80 -39.11 -10.82
CA GLN A 139 1.44 -40.09 -11.67
C GLN A 139 0.45 -41.24 -11.83
N ASP A 140 -0.33 -41.19 -12.92
CA ASP A 140 -0.98 -42.36 -13.49
C ASP A 140 0.11 -43.40 -13.79
N HIS A 141 0.20 -44.43 -12.95
CA HIS A 141 0.79 -45.71 -13.33
C HIS A 141 -0.34 -46.66 -13.70
N ASP A 142 -1.00 -46.39 -14.84
CA ASP A 142 -1.55 -47.47 -15.64
C ASP A 142 -0.42 -47.93 -16.58
N ARG A 143 0.26 -49.00 -16.17
CA ARG A 143 1.05 -49.80 -17.08
C ARG A 143 0.57 -51.23 -17.01
N THR A 144 -0.42 -51.47 -17.84
CA THR A 144 -0.82 -52.76 -18.40
C THR A 144 0.37 -53.72 -18.57
N ARG A 145 0.34 -54.84 -17.84
CA ARG A 145 0.67 -56.17 -18.36
C ARG A 145 0.14 -57.27 -17.45
#